data_AF-A0A958PRE8-F1
#
_entry.id   AF-A0A958PRE8-F1
#
_cell.length_a   1.000
_cell.length_b   1.000
_cell.length_c   1.000
_cell.angle_alpha   90.00
_cell.angle_beta   90.00
_cell.angle_gamma   90.00
#
_symmetry.space_group_name_H-M   'P 1'
#
loop_
_entity.id
_entity.type
_entity.pdbx_description
1 polymer ?
#
loop_
_entity_poly.entity_id
_entity_poly.type
_entity_poly.pdbx_seq_one_letter_code
_entity_poly.pdbx_strand_id
1 'polypeptide(L)'
;MLPQQNYNSHSSTNTPPVFDYNTAFSRNLGWFTSEEQNIIRQKRIAIVGLGGVGGNHLMSFIRTGFSRFKIADFDEFALENFNRQVGSDIETIGHPKIDVLKKSALLLNPDSKIECYNRGIDQDNIESFLEDVDILIDGLDVFVLDLRIQLYEKAHQLGIPVVTAGPFGAGTALMAFHPKGMS
;
A
#
# COMPACT_ATOMS: atom_id res chain seq x y z
N MET A 1 31.28 14.20 38.32
CA MET A 1 29.84 14.00 38.57
C MET A 1 29.08 14.99 37.71
N LEU A 2 28.37 14.53 36.69
CA LEU A 2 27.49 15.38 35.89
C LEU A 2 26.14 15.53 36.61
N PRO A 3 25.54 16.73 36.66
CA PRO A 3 24.27 16.95 37.36
C PRO A 3 23.12 16.25 36.62
N GLN A 4 22.31 15.50 37.39
CA GLN A 4 21.08 14.89 36.90
C GLN A 4 20.08 15.99 36.51
N GLN A 5 19.68 16.02 35.24
CA GLN A 5 18.55 16.82 34.80
C GLN A 5 17.25 16.19 35.30
N ASN A 6 16.48 16.95 36.08
CA ASN A 6 15.13 16.60 36.50
C ASN A 6 14.24 16.48 35.26
N TYR A 7 13.89 15.25 34.88
CA TYR A 7 12.79 14.99 33.96
C TYR A 7 11.49 15.36 34.67
N ASN A 8 10.96 16.54 34.32
CA ASN A 8 9.66 17.00 34.79
C ASN A 8 8.57 15.99 34.42
N SER A 9 7.84 15.60 35.46
CA SER A 9 6.64 14.78 35.45
C SER A 9 5.63 15.26 34.41
N HIS A 10 5.51 14.54 33.30
CA HIS A 10 4.38 14.69 32.42
C HIS A 10 3.18 14.00 33.08
N SER A 11 2.25 14.82 33.56
CA SER A 11 0.87 14.42 33.88
C SER A 11 0.30 13.67 32.69
N SER A 12 0.30 12.33 32.76
CA SER A 12 -0.31 11.44 31.78
C SER A 12 -1.82 11.54 31.88
N THR A 13 -2.42 12.46 31.14
CA THR A 13 -3.84 12.36 30.81
C THR A 13 -4.02 11.09 29.99
N ASN A 14 -4.77 10.12 30.52
CA ASN A 14 -5.08 8.83 29.89
C ASN A 14 -5.99 8.94 28.64
N THR A 15 -5.94 10.07 27.93
CA THR A 15 -6.66 10.22 26.67
C THR A 15 -5.89 9.45 25.59
N PRO A 16 -6.52 8.49 24.90
CA PRO A 16 -5.87 7.83 23.78
C PRO A 16 -5.43 8.87 22.75
N PRO A 17 -4.26 8.68 22.12
CA PRO A 17 -3.76 9.64 21.14
C PRO A 17 -4.79 9.80 20.02
N VAL A 18 -5.21 11.04 19.76
CA VAL A 18 -6.07 11.37 18.62
C VAL A 18 -5.19 11.42 17.38
N PHE A 19 -5.59 10.71 16.33
CA PHE A 19 -4.88 10.77 15.05
C PHE A 19 -5.04 12.16 14.43
N ASP A 20 -3.92 12.80 14.09
CA ASP A 20 -3.87 14.03 13.32
C ASP A 20 -3.00 13.83 12.07
N TYR A 21 -3.63 13.87 10.90
CA TYR A 21 -2.96 13.61 9.62
C TYR A 21 -1.77 14.54 9.39
N ASN A 22 -1.93 15.84 9.68
CA ASN A 22 -0.88 16.83 9.42
C ASN A 22 0.36 16.59 10.28
N THR A 23 0.17 16.25 11.57
CA THR A 23 1.25 15.90 12.48
C THR A 23 1.90 14.58 12.06
N ALA A 24 1.11 13.55 11.75
CA ALA A 24 1.59 12.22 11.37
C ALA A 24 2.52 12.25 10.14
N PHE A 25 2.20 13.08 9.15
CA PHE A 25 2.95 13.17 7.89
C PHE A 25 3.77 14.45 7.73
N SER A 26 3.92 15.24 8.80
CA SER A 26 4.71 16.49 8.80
C SER A 26 6.16 16.31 8.34
N ARG A 27 6.74 15.13 8.58
CA ARG A 27 8.11 14.78 8.18
C ARG A 27 8.29 14.49 6.69
N ASN A 28 7.20 14.43 5.93
CA ASN A 28 7.24 14.32 4.48
C ASN A 28 7.47 15.70 3.82
N LEU A 29 7.20 16.80 4.54
CA LEU A 29 7.43 18.14 4.06
C LEU A 29 8.92 18.37 3.78
N GLY A 30 9.24 18.82 2.56
CA GLY A 30 10.60 18.92 2.03
C GLY A 30 10.89 17.89 0.93
N TRP A 31 10.28 16.70 1.02
CA TRP A 31 10.15 15.77 -0.11
C TRP A 31 8.92 16.12 -0.95
N PHE A 32 7.83 16.47 -0.26
CA PHE A 32 6.64 17.06 -0.84
C PHE A 32 6.43 18.47 -0.30
N THR A 33 5.83 19.32 -1.11
CA THR A 33 5.15 20.53 -0.64
C THR A 33 3.86 20.16 0.10
N SER A 34 3.31 21.08 0.90
CA SER A 34 2.00 20.87 1.54
C SER A 34 0.88 20.63 0.52
N GLU A 35 0.98 21.27 -0.65
CA GLU A 35 0.04 21.08 -1.76
C GLU A 35 0.14 19.66 -2.32
N GLU A 36 1.34 19.17 -2.61
CA GLU A 36 1.58 17.80 -3.08
C GLU A 36 1.15 16.75 -2.05
N GLN A 37 1.39 17.00 -0.75
CA GLN A 37 0.92 16.12 0.32
C GLN A 37 -0.62 16.02 0.34
N ASN A 38 -1.32 17.13 0.07
CA ASN A 38 -2.77 17.14 -0.08
C ASN A 38 -3.21 16.42 -1.36
N ILE A 39 -2.48 16.57 -2.47
CA ILE A 39 -2.76 15.84 -3.72
C ILE A 39 -2.68 14.33 -3.47
N ILE A 40 -1.56 13.82 -2.95
CA ILE A 40 -1.39 12.37 -2.75
C ILE A 40 -2.39 11.79 -1.74
N ARG A 41 -2.83 12.58 -0.75
CA ARG A 41 -3.90 12.18 0.17
C ARG A 41 -5.20 11.82 -0.55
N GLN A 42 -5.51 12.53 -1.64
CA GLN A 42 -6.73 12.35 -2.43
C GLN A 42 -6.57 11.31 -3.55
N LYS A 43 -5.33 10.93 -3.90
CA LYS A 43 -5.07 9.93 -4.93
C LYS A 43 -5.46 8.53 -4.46
N ARG A 44 -6.11 7.77 -5.34
CA ARG A 44 -6.50 6.38 -5.11
C ARG A 44 -5.52 5.43 -5.78
N ILE A 45 -4.90 4.58 -4.97
CA ILE A 45 -3.93 3.58 -5.41
C ILE A 45 -4.64 2.22 -5.51
N ALA A 46 -4.58 1.57 -6.66
CA ALA A 46 -4.93 0.16 -6.77
C ALA A 46 -3.67 -0.70 -6.59
N ILE A 47 -3.72 -1.72 -5.75
CA ILE A 47 -2.62 -2.68 -5.56
C ILE A 47 -3.18 -4.08 -5.79
N VAL A 48 -2.67 -4.77 -6.80
CA VAL A 48 -2.98 -6.17 -7.06
C VAL A 48 -1.83 -7.06 -6.59
N GLY A 49 -2.14 -8.08 -5.79
CA GLY A 49 -1.16 -8.92 -5.11
C GLY A 49 -0.57 -8.21 -3.89
N LEU A 50 -0.71 -8.82 -2.72
CA LEU A 50 -0.26 -8.32 -1.42
C LEU A 50 0.84 -9.20 -0.81
N GLY A 51 1.60 -9.89 -1.66
CA GLY A 51 2.82 -10.59 -1.27
C GLY A 51 3.97 -9.64 -0.92
N GLY A 52 5.21 -10.09 -1.16
CA GLY A 52 6.40 -9.34 -0.79
C GLY A 52 6.50 -7.95 -1.43
N VAL A 53 5.98 -7.76 -2.64
CA VAL A 53 6.02 -6.48 -3.35
C VAL A 53 4.84 -5.59 -2.92
N GLY A 54 3.60 -6.00 -3.20
CA GLY A 54 2.44 -5.16 -2.96
C GLY A 54 2.14 -4.90 -1.49
N GLY A 55 2.41 -5.86 -0.59
CA GLY A 55 2.27 -5.63 0.86
C GLY A 55 3.22 -4.52 1.35
N ASN A 56 4.49 -4.55 0.91
CA ASN A 56 5.46 -3.51 1.23
C ASN A 56 5.08 -2.15 0.61
N HIS A 57 4.52 -2.15 -0.60
CA HIS A 57 4.02 -0.92 -1.22
C HIS A 57 2.85 -0.31 -0.44
N LEU A 58 1.85 -1.11 -0.04
CA LEU A 58 0.75 -0.63 0.80
C LEU A 58 1.26 0.02 2.09
N MET A 59 2.17 -0.68 2.79
CA MET A 59 2.74 -0.19 4.05
C MET A 59 3.65 1.02 3.86
N SER A 60 4.28 1.17 2.70
CA SER A 60 5.06 2.36 2.37
C SER A 60 4.15 3.56 2.05
N PHE A 61 3.16 3.37 1.19
CA PHE A 61 2.26 4.44 0.76
C PHE A 61 1.41 4.98 1.91
N ILE A 62 0.88 4.12 2.78
CA ILE A 62 0.12 4.56 3.96
C ILE A 62 0.99 5.42 4.90
N ARG A 63 2.29 5.12 5.01
CA ARG A 63 3.26 5.89 5.80
C ARG A 63 3.67 7.21 5.14
N THR A 64 3.52 7.31 3.82
CA THR A 64 3.74 8.54 3.06
C THR A 64 2.49 9.45 3.03
N GLY A 65 1.35 8.98 3.53
CA GLY A 65 0.11 9.78 3.66
C GLY A 65 -0.92 9.55 2.55
N PHE A 66 -0.68 8.62 1.62
CA PHE A 66 -1.77 8.13 0.78
C PHE A 66 -2.87 7.56 1.68
N SER A 67 -4.13 7.87 1.37
CA SER A 67 -5.27 7.56 2.25
C SER A 67 -6.40 6.83 1.52
N ARG A 68 -6.24 6.49 0.24
CA ARG A 68 -7.28 5.83 -0.56
C ARG A 68 -6.67 4.67 -1.33
N PHE A 69 -7.19 3.48 -1.08
CA PHE A 69 -6.66 2.25 -1.64
C PHE A 69 -7.79 1.33 -2.12
N LYS A 70 -7.56 0.66 -3.25
CA LYS A 70 -8.20 -0.59 -3.63
C LYS A 70 -7.14 -1.68 -3.58
N ILE A 71 -7.36 -2.75 -2.84
CA ILE A 71 -6.38 -3.84 -2.68
C ILE A 71 -7.01 -5.18 -3.04
N ALA A 72 -6.27 -6.02 -3.73
CA ALA A 72 -6.72 -7.34 -4.19
C ALA A 72 -5.68 -8.41 -3.89
N ASP A 73 -6.09 -9.44 -3.16
CA ASP A 73 -5.32 -10.65 -2.88
C ASP A 73 -6.28 -11.73 -2.37
N PHE A 74 -5.99 -13.00 -2.63
CA PHE A 74 -6.81 -14.15 -2.22
C PHE A 74 -6.07 -15.13 -1.32
N ASP A 75 -4.78 -14.89 -1.07
CA ASP A 75 -3.93 -15.77 -0.27
C ASP A 75 -4.07 -15.49 1.22
N GLU A 76 -3.67 -16.49 2.00
CA GLU A 76 -3.42 -16.40 3.42
C GLU A 76 -1.91 -16.36 3.70
N PHE A 77 -1.51 -15.88 4.87
CA PHE A 77 -0.11 -15.96 5.30
C PHE A 77 0.27 -17.39 5.68
N ALA A 78 1.46 -17.81 5.24
CA ALA A 78 2.09 -19.07 5.60
C ALA A 78 3.53 -18.86 6.09
N LEU A 79 4.13 -19.89 6.70
CA LEU A 79 5.48 -19.81 7.30
C LEU A 79 6.55 -19.36 6.31
N GLU A 80 6.48 -19.80 5.06
CA GLU A 80 7.41 -19.43 3.98
C GLU A 80 7.30 -17.97 3.54
N ASN A 81 6.33 -17.21 4.05
CA ASN A 81 6.17 -15.79 3.78
C ASN A 81 7.04 -14.92 4.72
N PHE A 82 7.48 -15.46 5.86
CA PHE A 82 8.20 -14.73 6.92
C PHE A 82 9.46 -14.01 6.44
N ASN A 83 10.11 -14.55 5.42
CA ASN A 83 11.38 -14.00 4.94
C ASN A 83 11.24 -12.66 4.21
N ARG A 84 10.03 -12.27 3.75
CA ARG A 84 9.87 -11.13 2.83
C ARG A 84 8.52 -10.41 2.85
N GLN A 85 7.46 -11.01 3.39
CA GLN A 85 6.13 -10.42 3.33
C GLN A 85 5.85 -9.67 4.63
N VAL A 86 5.61 -8.36 4.52
CA VAL A 86 5.20 -7.58 5.69
C VAL A 86 3.85 -8.09 6.19
N GLY A 87 3.68 -8.18 7.51
CA GLY A 87 2.46 -8.68 8.13
C GLY A 87 2.43 -10.20 8.36
N SER A 88 3.41 -10.97 7.87
CA SER A 88 3.54 -12.38 8.23
C SER A 88 4.31 -12.56 9.53
N ASP A 89 3.70 -13.24 10.50
CA ASP A 89 4.25 -13.61 11.80
C ASP A 89 3.52 -14.86 12.33
N ILE A 90 3.87 -15.34 13.53
CA ILE A 90 3.28 -16.55 14.12
C ILE A 90 1.76 -16.40 14.36
N GLU A 91 1.27 -15.19 14.63
CA GLU A 91 -0.15 -14.94 14.95
C GLU A 91 -1.02 -14.79 13.71
N THR A 92 -0.41 -14.57 12.55
CA THR A 92 -1.11 -14.28 11.29
C THR A 92 -1.11 -15.45 10.31
N ILE A 93 -0.46 -16.56 10.64
CA ILE A 93 -0.53 -17.79 9.84
C ILE A 93 -2.00 -18.24 9.68
N GLY A 94 -2.40 -18.53 8.44
CA GLY A 94 -3.77 -18.91 8.09
C GLY A 94 -4.77 -17.75 8.10
N HIS A 95 -4.31 -16.51 8.29
CA HIS A 95 -5.16 -15.34 8.13
C HIS A 95 -5.03 -14.77 6.72
N PRO A 96 -6.12 -14.27 6.12
CA PRO A 96 -6.07 -13.60 4.81
C PRO A 96 -5.09 -12.42 4.83
N LYS A 97 -4.17 -12.38 3.86
CA LYS A 97 -3.16 -11.31 3.77
C LYS A 97 -3.81 -9.93 3.73
N ILE A 98 -4.91 -9.84 2.98
CA ILE A 98 -5.68 -8.60 2.80
C ILE A 98 -6.24 -8.05 4.11
N ASP A 99 -6.74 -8.90 5.01
CA ASP A 99 -7.33 -8.48 6.29
C ASP A 99 -6.25 -8.02 7.27
N VAL A 100 -5.14 -8.77 7.36
CA VAL A 100 -4.00 -8.44 8.21
C VAL A 100 -3.36 -7.11 7.79
N LEU A 101 -3.16 -6.93 6.49
CA LEU A 101 -2.55 -5.72 5.95
C LEU A 101 -3.48 -4.51 6.02
N LYS A 102 -4.78 -4.69 5.77
CA LYS A 102 -5.78 -3.63 5.99
C LYS A 102 -5.77 -3.17 7.44
N LYS A 103 -5.81 -4.11 8.39
CA LYS A 103 -5.74 -3.81 9.82
C LYS A 103 -4.47 -3.03 10.15
N SER A 104 -3.33 -3.47 9.63
CA SER A 104 -2.03 -2.83 9.85
C SER A 104 -1.96 -1.40 9.28
N ALA A 105 -2.55 -1.18 8.10
CA ALA A 105 -2.65 0.15 7.48
C ALA A 105 -3.55 1.09 8.29
N LEU A 106 -4.70 0.60 8.77
CA LEU A 106 -5.63 1.39 9.59
C LEU A 106 -5.08 1.73 10.98
N LEU A 107 -4.16 0.93 11.52
CA LEU A 107 -3.41 1.28 12.74
C LEU A 107 -2.46 2.47 12.53
N LEU A 108 -2.02 2.72 11.29
CA LEU A 108 -1.14 3.85 10.95
C LEU A 108 -1.91 5.10 10.55
N ASN A 109 -3.00 4.95 9.80
CA ASN A 109 -3.85 6.04 9.36
C ASN A 109 -5.33 5.58 9.39
N PRO A 110 -6.03 5.77 10.53
CA PRO A 110 -7.40 5.30 10.72
C PRO A 110 -8.42 5.99 9.81
N ASP A 111 -8.08 7.15 9.24
CA ASP A 111 -8.95 7.88 8.30
C ASP A 111 -8.87 7.31 6.86
N SER A 112 -8.01 6.31 6.63
CA SER A 112 -7.82 5.75 5.30
C SER A 112 -9.02 4.94 4.82
N LYS A 113 -9.35 5.11 3.54
CA LYS A 113 -10.39 4.36 2.85
C LYS A 113 -9.74 3.23 2.08
N ILE A 114 -9.95 1.99 2.53
CA ILE A 114 -9.38 0.78 1.92
C ILE A 114 -10.51 -0.16 1.52
N GLU A 115 -10.71 -0.29 0.21
CA GLU A 115 -11.64 -1.22 -0.40
C GLU A 115 -10.92 -2.53 -0.76
N CYS A 116 -11.55 -3.66 -0.49
CA CYS A 116 -10.89 -4.97 -0.48
C CYS A 116 -11.56 -5.94 -1.46
N TYR A 117 -10.75 -6.51 -2.35
CA TYR A 117 -11.13 -7.54 -3.32
C TYR A 117 -10.54 -8.86 -2.85
N ASN A 118 -11.18 -9.47 -1.83
CA ASN A 118 -10.69 -10.64 -1.09
C ASN A 118 -10.61 -11.93 -1.93
N ARG A 119 -11.15 -11.94 -3.14
CA ARG A 119 -11.07 -13.06 -4.08
C ARG A 119 -10.04 -12.82 -5.19
N GLY A 120 -9.18 -11.81 -5.01
CA GLY A 120 -8.34 -11.31 -6.09
C GLY A 120 -9.15 -10.59 -7.17
N ILE A 121 -8.56 -10.50 -8.36
CA ILE A 121 -9.19 -9.91 -9.53
C ILE A 121 -9.36 -10.95 -10.64
N ASP A 122 -10.41 -10.77 -11.44
CA ASP A 122 -10.74 -11.58 -12.60
C ASP A 122 -11.38 -10.70 -13.70
N GLN A 123 -11.76 -11.30 -14.82
CA GLN A 123 -12.39 -10.58 -15.92
C GLN A 123 -13.70 -9.88 -15.53
N ASP A 124 -14.43 -10.43 -14.57
CA ASP A 124 -15.74 -9.93 -14.18
C ASP A 124 -15.63 -8.69 -13.28
N ASN A 125 -14.54 -8.57 -12.52
CA ASN A 125 -14.37 -7.50 -11.54
C ASN A 125 -13.25 -6.48 -11.85
N ILE A 126 -12.37 -6.73 -12.84
CA ILE A 126 -11.27 -5.82 -13.21
C ILE A 126 -11.75 -4.38 -13.45
N GLU A 127 -12.91 -4.20 -14.08
CA GLU A 127 -13.46 -2.87 -14.35
C GLU A 127 -13.80 -2.13 -13.07
N SER A 128 -14.53 -2.79 -12.16
CA SER A 128 -14.84 -2.22 -10.84
C SER A 128 -13.58 -1.97 -10.00
N PHE A 129 -12.57 -2.85 -10.10
CA PHE A 129 -11.30 -2.69 -9.40
C PHE A 129 -10.53 -1.45 -9.86
N LEU A 130 -10.60 -1.11 -11.14
CA LEU A 130 -9.92 0.05 -11.73
C LEU A 130 -10.75 1.34 -11.72
N GLU A 131 -12.03 1.29 -11.34
CA GLU A 131 -12.88 2.47 -11.26
C GLU A 131 -12.33 3.51 -10.28
N ASP A 132 -12.27 4.78 -10.72
CA ASP A 132 -11.71 5.93 -10.01
C ASP A 132 -10.27 5.75 -9.48
N VAL A 133 -9.47 4.86 -10.09
CA VAL A 133 -8.08 4.63 -9.71
C VAL A 133 -7.17 5.64 -10.42
N ASP A 134 -6.23 6.24 -9.67
CA ASP A 134 -5.26 7.17 -10.23
C ASP A 134 -3.97 6.48 -10.69
N ILE A 135 -3.62 5.34 -10.09
CA ILE A 135 -2.43 4.55 -10.41
C ILE A 135 -2.62 3.11 -9.96
N LEU A 136 -2.19 2.18 -10.83
CA LEU A 136 -2.16 0.75 -10.55
C LEU A 136 -0.74 0.34 -10.17
N ILE A 137 -0.63 -0.44 -9.10
CA ILE A 137 0.60 -1.06 -8.62
C ILE A 137 0.46 -2.57 -8.79
N ASP A 138 1.31 -3.14 -9.65
CA ASP A 138 1.33 -4.56 -9.93
C ASP A 138 2.31 -5.28 -8.99
N GLY A 139 1.75 -6.08 -8.07
CA GLY A 139 2.45 -7.02 -7.21
C GLY A 139 2.08 -8.48 -7.51
N LEU A 140 1.53 -8.79 -8.70
CA LEU A 140 1.23 -10.16 -9.13
C LEU A 140 2.52 -10.97 -9.30
N ASP A 141 2.40 -12.28 -9.15
CA ASP A 141 3.48 -13.21 -9.48
C ASP A 141 3.86 -13.07 -10.98
N VAL A 142 5.14 -13.27 -11.30
CA VAL A 142 5.69 -13.22 -12.65
C VAL A 142 4.96 -14.20 -13.58
N PHE A 143 4.49 -15.32 -13.05
CA PHE A 143 3.83 -16.38 -13.83
C PHE A 143 2.36 -16.11 -14.19
N VAL A 144 1.74 -15.06 -13.65
CA VAL A 144 0.32 -14.74 -13.85
C VAL A 144 0.15 -13.82 -15.08
N LEU A 145 0.60 -14.30 -16.24
CA LEU A 145 0.71 -13.49 -17.46
C LEU A 145 -0.65 -13.10 -18.07
N ASP A 146 -1.58 -14.04 -18.19
CA ASP A 146 -2.86 -13.80 -18.88
C ASP A 146 -3.70 -12.71 -18.18
N LEU A 147 -3.79 -12.79 -16.85
CA LEU A 147 -4.47 -11.79 -16.03
C LEU A 147 -3.72 -10.44 -16.05
N ARG A 148 -2.38 -10.45 -15.99
CA ARG A 148 -1.57 -9.23 -16.06
C ARG A 148 -1.80 -8.48 -17.38
N ILE A 149 -1.85 -9.19 -18.51
CA ILE A 149 -2.14 -8.59 -19.82
C ILE A 149 -3.51 -7.91 -19.81
N GLN A 150 -4.56 -8.61 -19.40
CA GLN A 150 -5.92 -8.07 -19.37
C GLN A 150 -6.04 -6.85 -18.43
N LEU A 151 -5.39 -6.92 -17.26
CA LEU A 151 -5.35 -5.82 -16.31
C LEU A 151 -4.65 -4.59 -16.91
N TYR A 152 -3.52 -4.78 -17.60
CA TYR A 152 -2.74 -3.70 -18.19
C TYR A 152 -3.47 -3.07 -19.38
N GLU A 153 -4.13 -3.89 -20.21
CA GLU A 153 -4.98 -3.41 -21.30
C GLU A 153 -6.12 -2.55 -20.78
N LYS A 154 -6.81 -3.00 -19.72
CA LYS A 154 -7.89 -2.22 -19.12
C LYS A 154 -7.37 -0.93 -18.47
N ALA A 155 -6.26 -0.99 -17.73
CA ALA A 155 -5.63 0.19 -17.15
C ALA A 155 -5.25 1.21 -18.23
N HIS A 156 -4.69 0.75 -19.35
CA HIS A 156 -4.39 1.61 -20.50
C HIS A 156 -5.65 2.26 -21.09
N GLN A 157 -6.72 1.48 -21.32
CA GLN A 157 -8.01 1.99 -21.81
C GLN A 157 -8.60 3.08 -20.92
N LEU A 158 -8.43 2.95 -19.60
CA LEU A 158 -8.91 3.90 -18.59
C LEU A 158 -7.95 5.07 -18.35
N GLY A 159 -6.80 5.11 -19.02
CA GLY A 159 -5.80 6.16 -18.83
C GLY A 159 -5.07 6.08 -17.48
N ILE A 160 -4.98 4.89 -16.89
CA ILE A 160 -4.36 4.65 -15.59
C ILE A 160 -2.90 4.23 -15.79
N PRO A 161 -1.92 4.94 -15.20
CA PRO A 161 -0.53 4.50 -15.21
C PRO A 161 -0.34 3.24 -14.37
N VAL A 162 0.54 2.36 -14.82
CA VAL A 162 0.87 1.11 -14.13
C VAL A 162 2.33 1.12 -13.69
N VAL A 163 2.61 0.73 -12.46
CA VAL A 163 3.97 0.58 -11.92
C VAL A 163 4.16 -0.82 -11.37
N THR A 164 5.28 -1.45 -11.70
CA THR A 164 5.67 -2.76 -11.18
C THR A 164 7.15 -2.76 -10.79
N ALA A 165 7.48 -3.49 -9.73
CA ALA A 165 8.83 -3.67 -9.22
C ALA A 165 9.08 -5.16 -8.98
N GLY A 166 9.30 -5.90 -10.06
CA GLY A 166 9.49 -7.36 -10.03
C GLY A 166 10.88 -7.74 -9.50
N PRO A 167 11.00 -8.49 -8.39
CA PRO A 167 12.28 -8.96 -7.90
C PRO A 167 12.81 -10.15 -8.73
N PHE A 168 14.10 -10.12 -9.08
CA PHE A 168 14.79 -11.18 -9.81
C PHE A 168 16.13 -11.49 -9.13
N GLY A 169 16.14 -12.52 -8.28
CA GLY A 169 17.30 -12.85 -7.45
C GLY A 169 17.66 -11.70 -6.51
N ALA A 170 18.86 -11.13 -6.67
CA ALA A 170 19.33 -9.97 -5.91
C ALA A 170 19.05 -8.61 -6.61
N GLY A 171 18.34 -8.62 -7.74
CA GLY A 171 17.99 -7.42 -8.51
C GLY A 171 16.49 -7.15 -8.56
N THR A 172 16.12 -6.02 -9.16
CA THR A 172 14.73 -5.65 -9.43
C THR A 172 14.60 -4.99 -10.79
N ALA A 173 13.49 -5.24 -11.48
CA ALA A 173 13.08 -4.47 -12.64
C ALA A 173 11.93 -3.54 -12.22
N LEU A 174 12.21 -2.24 -12.19
CA LEU A 174 11.21 -1.20 -12.01
C LEU A 174 10.73 -0.73 -13.38
N MET A 175 9.44 -0.88 -13.65
CA MET A 175 8.82 -0.43 -14.89
C MET A 175 7.60 0.43 -14.59
N ALA A 176 7.48 1.54 -15.31
CA ALA A 176 6.33 2.43 -15.25
C ALA A 176 5.76 2.61 -16.66
N PHE A 177 4.49 2.26 -16.83
CA PHE A 177 3.75 2.35 -18.07
C PHE A 177 2.81 3.55 -17.99
N HIS A 178 3.15 4.61 -18.73
CA HIS A 178 2.32 5.80 -18.79
C HIS A 178 1.21 5.63 -19.84
N PRO A 179 -0.06 6.03 -19.57
CA PRO A 179 -1.18 5.80 -20.48
C PRO A 179 -1.05 6.49 -21.84
N LYS A 180 -0.25 7.57 -21.93
CA LYS A 180 -0.01 8.29 -23.18
C LYS A 180 1.04 7.64 -24.10
N GLY A 181 1.52 6.43 -23.77
CA GLY A 181 2.52 5.69 -24.56
C GLY A 181 3.97 6.05 -24.22
N MET A 182 4.90 5.45 -24.96
CA MET A 182 6.32 5.78 -24.89
C MET A 182 6.53 7.17 -25.50
N SER A 183 7.13 8.09 -24.74
CA SER A 183 7.76 9.29 -25.31
C SER A 183 8.89 8.89 -26.26
#